data_AF-A0A9E5NLU2-F1
#
_entry.id   AF-A0A9E5NLU2-F1
#
_cell.length_a   1.000
_cell.length_b   1.000
_cell.length_c   1.000
_cell.angle_alpha   90.00
_cell.angle_beta   90.00
_cell.angle_gamma   90.00
#
_symmetry.space_group_name_H-M   'P 1'
#
loop_
_entity.id
_entity.type
_entity.pdbx_description
1 polymer ?
#
loop_
_entity_poly.entity_id
_entity_poly.type
_entity_poly.pdbx_seq_one_letter_code
_entity_poly.pdbx_strand_id
1 'polypeptide(L)'
;MTSEGPLGVGSRYTYVAQMLGRRLETAGEITEHEAPNKHGWKATSGPVPEFQGGFLFEALNGRTKVTMLVEGEPGGFVKLAEPLAIRMVRRQLEASLSNLRDLLEAET
;
A
#
# COMPACT_ATOMS: atom_id res chain seq x y z
N MET A 1 -11.76 1.70 -8.19
CA MET A 1 -11.82 1.39 -9.64
C MET A 1 -10.43 1.58 -10.22
N THR A 2 -9.97 0.67 -11.08
CA THR A 2 -8.76 0.83 -11.89
C THR A 2 -9.13 1.32 -13.29
N SER A 3 -8.22 2.02 -13.98
CA SER A 3 -8.37 2.37 -15.40
C SER A 3 -8.55 1.11 -16.26
N GLU A 4 -9.28 1.21 -17.38
CA GLU A 4 -9.46 0.09 -18.31
C GLU A 4 -8.13 -0.34 -18.95
N GLY A 5 -7.92 -1.65 -19.11
CA GLY A 5 -6.73 -2.25 -19.72
C GLY A 5 -5.87 -3.07 -18.76
N PRO A 6 -4.82 -3.73 -19.26
CA PRO A 6 -3.89 -4.51 -18.45
C PRO A 6 -3.16 -3.60 -17.45
N LEU A 7 -2.88 -4.14 -16.26
CA LEU A 7 -2.15 -3.44 -15.21
C LEU A 7 -0.73 -3.12 -15.68
N GLY A 8 -0.29 -1.87 -15.49
CA GLY A 8 1.05 -1.44 -15.86
C GLY A 8 1.39 -0.06 -15.30
N VAL A 9 2.59 0.41 -15.58
CA VAL A 9 3.01 1.77 -15.22
C VAL A 9 2.05 2.80 -15.86
N GLY A 10 1.60 3.77 -15.07
CA GLY A 10 0.62 4.78 -15.48
C GLY A 10 -0.83 4.35 -15.32
N SER A 11 -1.14 3.08 -15.01
CA SER A 11 -2.51 2.69 -14.68
C SER A 11 -2.97 3.44 -13.43
N ARG A 12 -4.20 3.93 -13.47
CA ARG A 12 -4.78 4.73 -12.39
C ARG A 12 -5.76 3.91 -11.57
N TYR A 13 -5.86 4.21 -10.29
CA TYR A 13 -6.80 3.53 -9.41
C TYR A 13 -7.36 4.45 -8.33
N THR A 14 -8.53 4.10 -7.81
CA THR A 14 -9.07 4.67 -6.57
C THR A 14 -9.12 3.56 -5.54
N TYR A 15 -8.49 3.79 -4.40
CA TYR A 15 -8.56 2.91 -3.25
C TYR A 15 -9.21 3.63 -2.06
N VAL A 16 -9.86 2.83 -1.23
CA VAL A 16 -10.53 3.29 -0.01
C VAL A 16 -9.95 2.51 1.14
N ALA A 17 -9.39 3.23 2.12
CA ALA A 17 -8.86 2.64 3.34
C ALA A 17 -9.56 3.23 4.56
N GLN A 18 -9.60 2.46 5.65
CA GLN A 18 -9.93 2.98 6.98
C GLN A 18 -8.62 3.15 7.73
N MET A 19 -8.22 4.37 8.05
CA MET A 19 -7.01 4.66 8.81
C MET A 19 -7.35 5.58 9.98
N LEU A 20 -6.90 5.22 11.18
CA LEU A 20 -7.14 6.01 12.40
C LEU A 20 -8.63 6.34 12.62
N GLY A 21 -9.52 5.40 12.29
CA GLY A 21 -10.98 5.58 12.39
C GLY A 21 -11.60 6.51 11.34
N ARG A 22 -10.84 6.89 10.31
CA ARG A 22 -11.31 7.74 9.20
C ARG A 22 -11.25 6.99 7.89
N ARG A 23 -12.29 7.16 7.08
CA ARG A 23 -12.31 6.72 5.69
C ARG A 23 -11.43 7.65 4.87
N LEU A 24 -10.41 7.10 4.23
CA LEU A 24 -9.54 7.78 3.28
C LEU A 24 -9.85 7.23 1.89
N GLU A 25 -10.33 8.09 1.01
CA GLU A 25 -10.51 7.79 -0.40
C GLU A 25 -9.40 8.51 -1.17
N THR A 26 -8.59 7.73 -1.89
CA THR A 26 -7.34 8.20 -2.48
C THR A 26 -7.27 7.71 -3.92
N ALA A 27 -6.99 8.62 -4.85
CA ALA A 27 -6.61 8.24 -6.20
C ALA A 27 -5.11 8.01 -6.27
N GLY A 28 -4.67 7.03 -7.05
CA GLY A 28 -3.27 6.67 -7.21
C GLY A 28 -2.94 6.25 -8.64
N GLU A 29 -1.65 6.11 -8.87
CA GLU A 29 -1.08 5.67 -10.13
C GLU A 29 0.04 4.67 -9.86
N ILE A 30 0.17 3.67 -10.71
CA ILE A 30 1.27 2.70 -10.68
C ILE A 30 2.52 3.35 -11.24
N THR A 31 3.59 3.37 -10.45
CA THR A 31 4.90 3.91 -10.83
C THR A 31 5.86 2.82 -11.29
N GLU A 32 5.70 1.59 -10.79
CA GLU A 32 6.51 0.43 -11.17
C GLU A 32 5.63 -0.81 -11.29
N HIS A 33 5.88 -1.63 -12.31
CA HIS A 33 5.23 -2.93 -12.45
C HIS A 33 6.13 -3.91 -13.19
N GLU A 34 6.66 -4.88 -12.45
CA GLU A 34 7.50 -5.96 -12.98
C GLU A 34 6.99 -7.27 -12.38
N ALA A 35 5.98 -7.89 -12.98
CA ALA A 35 5.41 -9.12 -12.45
C ALA A 35 6.40 -10.30 -12.58
N PRO A 36 6.55 -11.17 -11.55
CA PRO A 36 5.88 -11.14 -10.24
C PRO A 36 6.67 -10.39 -9.15
N ASN A 37 7.78 -9.73 -9.50
CA ASN A 37 8.83 -9.32 -8.57
C ASN A 37 8.56 -7.98 -7.86
N LYS A 38 7.96 -7.00 -8.55
CA LYS A 38 7.87 -5.62 -8.06
C LYS A 38 6.59 -4.91 -8.46
N HIS A 39 6.13 -4.05 -7.57
CA HIS A 39 5.01 -3.16 -7.81
C HIS A 39 5.17 -1.86 -7.03
N GLY A 40 5.12 -0.71 -7.70
CA GLY A 40 5.28 0.61 -7.12
C GLY A 40 4.05 1.47 -7.39
N TRP A 41 3.74 2.36 -6.45
CA TRP A 41 2.60 3.23 -6.54
C TRP A 41 2.84 4.58 -5.89
N LYS A 42 2.07 5.58 -6.34
CA LYS A 42 1.97 6.90 -5.69
C LYS A 42 0.52 7.35 -5.62
N ALA A 43 0.18 8.11 -4.58
CA ALA A 43 -1.05 8.87 -4.55
C ALA A 43 -0.99 10.00 -5.59
N THR A 44 -2.13 10.32 -6.19
CA THR A 44 -2.30 11.44 -7.12
C THR A 44 -3.32 12.45 -6.61
N SER A 45 -4.22 12.04 -5.71
CA SER A 45 -5.11 12.93 -4.96
C SER A 45 -5.64 12.23 -3.71
N GLY A 46 -6.17 13.01 -2.77
CA GLY A 46 -6.76 12.50 -1.54
C GLY A 46 -6.23 13.24 -0.31
N PRO A 47 -6.53 12.74 0.89
CA PRO A 47 -6.19 13.41 2.14
C PRO A 47 -4.69 13.41 2.46
N VAL A 48 -3.89 12.54 1.81
CA VAL A 48 -2.43 12.47 1.96
C VAL A 48 -1.79 12.22 0.58
N PRO A 49 -1.66 13.26 -0.26
CA PRO A 49 -1.19 13.10 -1.64
C PRO A 49 0.31 12.77 -1.75
N GLU A 50 1.08 12.96 -0.69
CA GLU A 50 2.51 12.64 -0.63
C GLU A 50 2.80 11.15 -0.39
N PHE A 51 1.76 10.33 -0.19
CA PHE A 51 1.94 8.89 0.03
C PHE A 51 2.39 8.19 -1.25
N GLN A 52 3.47 7.44 -1.12
CA GLN A 52 3.97 6.54 -2.14
C GLN A 52 4.50 5.27 -1.50
N GLY A 53 4.76 4.26 -2.31
CA GLY A 53 5.29 3.02 -1.79
C GLY A 53 5.44 1.96 -2.85
N GLY A 54 5.70 0.75 -2.37
CA GLY A 54 5.84 -0.39 -3.24
C GLY A 54 5.99 -1.70 -2.49
N PHE A 55 5.99 -2.75 -3.27
CA PHE A 55 6.17 -4.11 -2.85
C PHE A 55 7.32 -4.74 -3.62
N LEU A 56 8.16 -5.48 -2.90
CA LEU A 56 9.12 -6.42 -3.45
C LEU A 56 8.68 -7.83 -3.06
N PHE A 57 8.70 -8.73 -4.03
CA PHE A 57 8.36 -10.12 -3.87
C PHE A 57 9.59 -10.96 -4.20
N GLU A 58 10.09 -11.68 -3.21
CA GLU A 58 11.28 -12.52 -3.34
C GLU A 58 10.88 -13.99 -3.13
N ALA A 59 11.27 -14.86 -4.04
CA ALA A 59 11.09 -16.30 -3.87
C ALA A 59 11.99 -16.81 -2.73
N LEU A 60 11.42 -17.60 -1.83
CA LEU A 60 12.09 -18.16 -0.67
C LEU A 60 11.64 -19.61 -0.44
N ASN A 61 12.33 -20.58 -1.06
CA ASN A 61 12.13 -22.03 -0.83
C ASN A 61 10.64 -22.46 -0.79
N GLY A 62 9.90 -22.19 -1.85
CA GLY A 62 8.46 -22.51 -1.92
C GLY A 62 7.54 -21.54 -1.17
N ARG A 63 8.09 -20.45 -0.64
CA ARG A 63 7.36 -19.31 -0.04
C ARG A 63 7.71 -18.03 -0.80
N THR A 64 6.98 -16.96 -0.51
CA THR A 64 7.30 -15.61 -0.97
C THR A 64 7.59 -14.72 0.22
N LYS A 65 8.75 -14.09 0.24
CA LYS A 65 9.05 -12.98 1.15
C LYS A 65 8.52 -11.70 0.53
N VAL A 66 7.58 -11.06 1.22
CA VAL A 66 7.00 -9.78 0.81
C VAL A 66 7.63 -8.68 1.63
N THR A 67 8.23 -7.70 0.95
CA THR A 67 8.71 -6.46 1.58
C THR A 67 7.83 -5.31 1.09
N MET A 68 7.23 -4.57 2.02
CA MET A 68 6.43 -3.38 1.70
C MET A 68 7.16 -2.14 2.19
N LEU A 69 7.32 -1.16 1.29
CA LEU A 69 7.81 0.18 1.59
C LEU A 69 6.65 1.16 1.47
N VAL A 70 6.51 2.04 2.46
CA VAL A 70 5.56 3.15 2.42
C VAL A 70 6.29 4.39 2.89
N GLU A 71 6.22 5.44 2.08
CA GLU A 71 6.79 6.75 2.34
C GLU A 71 5.70 7.79 2.24
N GLY A 72 5.83 8.84 3.05
CA GLY A 72 4.91 9.96 3.01
C GLY A 72 5.04 10.87 4.22
N GLU A 73 4.65 12.12 4.06
CA GLU A 73 4.62 13.08 5.15
C GLU A 73 3.18 13.26 5.67
N PRO A 74 2.92 13.04 6.96
CA PRO A 74 1.62 13.38 7.53
C PRO A 74 1.44 14.91 7.52
N GLY A 75 0.56 15.41 6.65
CA GLY A 75 0.18 16.82 6.59
C GLY A 75 -0.65 17.29 7.81
N GLY A 76 -0.60 18.59 8.09
CA GLY A 76 -1.52 19.28 9.02
C GLY A 76 -1.34 18.98 10.52
N PHE A 77 -2.46 18.92 11.26
CA PHE A 77 -2.52 18.72 12.73
C PHE A 77 -1.92 17.39 13.22
N VAL A 78 -1.58 16.47 12.33
CA VAL A 78 -1.02 15.15 12.65
C VAL A 78 0.48 15.22 12.97
N LYS A 79 1.19 16.29 12.57
CA LYS A 79 2.63 16.47 12.84
C LYS A 79 3.01 16.35 14.33
N LEU A 80 2.13 16.80 15.25
CA LEU A 80 2.39 16.71 16.69
C LEU A 80 2.20 15.29 17.26
N ALA A 81 1.42 14.45 16.59
CA ALA A 81 1.15 13.05 16.99
C ALA A 81 1.81 12.04 16.04
N GLU A 82 2.74 12.50 15.20
CA GLU A 82 3.32 11.76 14.08
C GLU A 82 3.93 10.40 14.49
N PRO A 83 4.72 10.26 15.57
CA PRO A 83 5.29 8.97 15.95
C PRO A 83 4.23 7.92 16.32
N LEU A 84 3.15 8.33 16.99
CA LEU A 84 2.05 7.44 17.35
C LEU A 84 1.25 7.05 16.11
N ALA A 85 0.98 8.00 15.21
CA ALA A 85 0.32 7.73 13.94
C ALA A 85 1.12 6.73 13.09
N ILE A 86 2.42 6.95 12.91
CA ILE A 86 3.32 6.05 12.17
C ILE A 86 3.27 4.63 12.77
N ARG A 87 3.34 4.51 14.10
CA ARG A 87 3.27 3.20 14.77
C ARG A 87 1.93 2.51 14.53
N MET A 88 0.82 3.24 14.56
CA MET A 88 -0.51 2.69 14.29
C MET A 88 -0.65 2.23 12.84
N VAL A 89 -0.18 3.03 11.88
CA VAL A 89 -0.18 2.69 10.45
C VAL A 89 0.66 1.44 10.20
N ARG A 90 1.88 1.39 10.74
CA ARG A 90 2.75 0.23 10.62
C ARG A 90 2.09 -1.04 11.14
N ARG A 91 1.49 -1.00 12.34
CA ARG A 91 0.78 -2.16 12.91
C ARG A 91 -0.39 -2.61 12.04
N GLN A 92 -1.14 -1.66 11.46
CA GLN A 92 -2.25 -1.98 10.57
C GLN A 92 -1.77 -2.65 9.28
N LEU A 93 -0.67 -2.15 8.70
CA LEU A 93 -0.04 -2.71 7.52
C LEU A 93 0.52 -4.12 7.75
N GLU A 94 1.18 -4.34 8.88
CA GLU A 94 1.66 -5.67 9.31
C GLU A 94 0.49 -6.67 9.47
N ALA A 95 -0.62 -6.24 10.08
CA ALA A 95 -1.82 -7.06 10.20
C ALA A 95 -2.43 -7.40 8.84
N SER A 96 -2.51 -6.44 7.91
CA SER A 96 -3.01 -6.67 6.55
C SER A 96 -2.16 -7.70 5.79
N LEU A 97 -0.84 -7.62 5.88
CA LEU A 97 0.06 -8.61 5.26
C LEU A 97 -0.07 -10.00 5.90
N SER A 98 -0.26 -10.07 7.22
CA SER A 98 -0.51 -11.35 7.88
C SER A 98 -1.83 -11.97 7.43
N ASN A 99 -2.91 -11.19 7.38
CA ASN A 99 -4.20 -11.67 6.91
C ASN A 99 -4.13 -12.13 5.45
N LEU A 100 -3.42 -11.40 4.58
CA LEU A 100 -3.21 -11.79 3.20
C LEU A 100 -2.49 -13.15 3.10
N ARG A 101 -1.44 -13.35 3.91
CA ARG A 101 -0.74 -14.64 3.98
C ARG A 101 -1.71 -15.76 4.36
N ASP A 102 -2.47 -15.55 5.43
CA ASP A 102 -3.40 -16.58 5.94
C ASP A 102 -4.49 -16.93 4.91
N LEU A 103 -4.99 -15.94 4.14
CA LEU A 103 -5.94 -16.18 3.04
C LEU A 103 -5.32 -16.97 1.90
N LEU A 104 -4.11 -16.61 1.45
CA LEU A 104 -3.43 -17.30 0.35
C LEU A 104 -3.02 -18.73 0.72
N GLU A 105 -2.59 -18.96 1.96
CA GLU A 105 -2.23 -20.29 2.46
C GLU A 105 -3.46 -21.18 2.70
N ALA A 106 -4.65 -20.59 2.91
CA ALA A 106 -5.91 -21.33 3.04
C ALA A 106 -6.54 -21.74 1.70
N GLU A 107 -6.16 -21.09 0.59
CA GLU A 107 -6.60 -21.44 -0.77
C GLU A 107 -5.77 -22.58 -1.40
N THR A 108 -4.92 -23.25 -0.61
CA THR A 108 -4.07 -24.38 -1.04
C THR A 108 -4.65 -25.72 -0.58
#